data_AF-A0A143H9Q4-F1
#
_entry.id   AF-A0A143H9Q4-F1
#
_cell.length_a   1.000
_cell.length_b   1.000
_cell.length_c   1.000
_cell.angle_alpha   90.00
_cell.angle_beta   90.00
_cell.angle_gamma   90.00
#
_symmetry.space_group_name_H-M   'P 1'
#
loop_
_entity.id
_entity.type
_entity.pdbx_description
1 polymer ?
#
loop_
_entity_poly.entity_id
_entity_poly.type
_entity_poly.pdbx_seq_one_letter_code
_entity_poly.pdbx_strand_id
1 'polypeptide(L)' 'MEREIEIKLFHLLNESKMTYQELADKTGLSLRAISTLVNNKNERIPKAHLTKIADAFELEDIRDLIDFKK' A
#
# COMPACT_ATOMS: atom_id res chain seq x y z
N MET A 1 16.68 14.61 -13.01
CA MET A 1 16.37 13.83 -11.80
C MET A 1 15.26 12.86 -12.17
N GLU A 2 15.51 11.57 -12.00
CA GLU A 2 14.49 10.55 -12.20
C GLU A 2 13.65 10.46 -10.92
N ARG A 3 12.32 10.49 -11.06
CA ARG A 3 11.38 10.40 -9.92
C ARG A 3 10.95 8.95 -9.75
N GLU A 4 11.03 8.44 -8.53
CA GLU A 4 10.54 7.10 -8.17
C GLU A 4 9.29 7.24 -7.30
N ILE A 5 8.27 6.40 -7.56
CA ILE A 5 7.05 6.35 -6.75
C ILE A 5 7.29 5.46 -5.53
N GLU A 6 6.85 5.91 -4.36
CA GLU A 6 6.87 5.16 -3.11
C GLU A 6 5.44 4.97 -2.59
N ILE A 7 5.12 3.74 -2.19
CA ILE A 7 3.91 3.39 -1.47
C ILE A 7 4.20 3.40 0.03
N LYS A 8 3.43 4.18 0.79
CA LYS A 8 3.57 4.40 2.24
C LYS A 8 2.88 3.32 3.08
N LEU A 9 2.68 2.12 2.52
CA LEU A 9 1.88 1.06 3.13
C LEU A 9 2.47 0.56 4.46
N PHE A 10 3.80 0.55 4.58
CA PHE A 10 4.46 0.21 5.85
C PHE A 10 4.02 1.14 6.99
N HIS A 11 3.96 2.44 6.73
CA HIS A 11 3.56 3.44 7.72
C HIS A 11 2.10 3.28 8.10
N LEU A 12 1.21 3.14 7.12
CA LEU A 12 -0.22 2.94 7.35
C LEU A 12 -0.49 1.71 8.24
N LEU A 13 0.16 0.58 7.96
CA LEU A 13 0.03 -0.64 8.78
C LEU A 13 0.49 -0.44 10.23
N ASN A 14 1.58 0.29 10.44
CA ASN A 14 2.10 0.56 11.78
C ASN A 14 1.19 1.52 12.56
N GLU A 15 0.71 2.59 11.92
CA GLU A 15 -0.18 3.58 12.54
C GLU A 15 -1.52 2.96 12.92
N SER A 16 -2.08 2.11 12.05
CA SER A 16 -3.33 1.40 12.30
C SER A 16 -3.15 0.14 13.15
N LYS A 17 -1.92 -0.20 13.57
CA LYS A 17 -1.57 -1.46 14.26
C LYS A 17 -2.12 -2.71 13.56
N MET A 18 -2.15 -2.70 12.23
CA MET A 18 -2.68 -3.77 11.39
C MET A 18 -1.56 -4.68 10.90
N THR A 19 -1.77 -5.99 11.02
CA THR A 19 -0.89 -7.02 10.48
C THR A 19 -1.12 -7.21 8.98
N TYR A 20 -0.17 -7.88 8.31
CA TYR A 20 -0.35 -8.19 6.88
C TYR A 20 -1.52 -9.14 6.65
N GLN A 21 -1.80 -10.04 7.61
CA GLN A 21 -2.93 -10.96 7.54
C GLN A 21 -4.26 -10.22 7.59
N GLU A 22 -4.42 -9.29 8.53
CA GLU A 22 -5.65 -8.50 8.63
C GLU A 22 -5.88 -7.64 7.37
N LEU A 23 -4.82 -7.07 6.80
CA LEU A 23 -4.93 -6.34 5.53
C LEU A 23 -5.30 -7.28 4.37
N ALA A 24 -4.73 -8.50 4.32
CA ALA A 24 -5.07 -9.50 3.31
C ALA A 24 -6.55 -9.86 3.39
N ASP A 25 -7.06 -10.08 4.60
CA ASP A 25 -8.45 -10.44 4.85
C ASP A 25 -9.41 -9.31 4.45
N LYS A 26 -9.05 -8.05 4.74
CA LYS A 26 -9.83 -6.86 4.37
C LYS A 26 -9.85 -6.59 2.86
N THR A 27 -8.72 -6.78 2.18
CA THR A 27 -8.54 -6.37 0.77
C THR A 27 -8.73 -7.51 -0.23
N GLY A 28 -8.67 -8.76 0.25
CA GLY A 28 -8.56 -9.96 -0.58
C GLY A 28 -7.25 -10.03 -1.38
N LEU A 29 -6.23 -9.24 -1.03
CA LEU A 29 -4.89 -9.32 -1.63
C LEU A 29 -4.10 -10.45 -0.96
N SER A 30 -3.22 -11.10 -1.72
CA SER A 30 -2.31 -12.10 -1.13
C SER A 30 -1.27 -11.44 -0.21
N LEU A 31 -0.83 -12.16 0.83
CA LEU A 31 0.28 -11.75 1.69
C LEU A 31 1.55 -11.40 0.88
N ARG A 32 1.80 -12.11 -0.23
CA ARG A 32 2.91 -11.82 -1.13
C ARG A 32 2.76 -10.46 -1.79
N ALA A 33 1.56 -10.15 -2.30
CA ALA A 33 1.27 -8.86 -2.91
C ALA A 33 1.45 -7.73 -1.90
N ILE A 34 0.89 -7.88 -0.69
CA ILE A 34 1.04 -6.91 0.41
C ILE A 34 2.52 -6.72 0.76
N SER A 35 3.27 -7.80 0.98
CA SER A 35 4.70 -7.72 1.29
C SER A 35 5.49 -7.00 0.19
N THR A 36 5.16 -7.22 -1.08
CA THR A 36 5.85 -6.56 -2.19
C THR A 36 5.52 -5.05 -2.23
N LEU A 37 4.27 -4.67 -1.95
CA LEU A 37 3.83 -3.27 -1.81
C LEU A 37 4.49 -2.58 -0.62
N VAL A 38 4.51 -3.21 0.55
CA VAL A 38 5.17 -2.68 1.77
C VAL A 38 6.65 -2.43 1.54
N ASN A 39 7.33 -3.33 0.82
CA ASN A 39 8.77 -3.20 0.54
C ASN A 39 9.08 -2.38 -0.71
N ASN A 40 8.08 -1.81 -1.40
CA ASN A 40 8.25 -1.06 -2.65
C ASN A 40 9.05 -1.80 -3.74
N LYS A 41 8.95 -3.13 -3.79
CA LYS A 41 9.69 -3.99 -4.77
C LYS A 41 8.95 -4.17 -6.10
N ASN A 42 7.87 -3.44 -6.34
CA ASN A 42 7.01 -3.62 -7.51
C ASN A 42 7.43 -2.67 -8.63
N GLU A 43 7.76 -3.20 -9.80
CA GLU A 43 7.90 -2.36 -11.01
C GLU A 43 6.55 -1.88 -11.54
N ARG A 44 5.49 -2.65 -11.29
CA ARG A 44 4.12 -2.36 -11.72
C ARG A 44 3.19 -2.47 -10.53
N ILE A 45 2.36 -1.46 -10.35
CA ILE A 45 1.36 -1.42 -9.28
C ILE A 45 -0.03 -1.44 -9.93
N PRO A 46 -0.79 -2.54 -9.80
CA PRO A 46 -2.16 -2.57 -10.29
C PRO A 46 -3.01 -1.53 -9.56
N LYS A 47 -3.76 -0.71 -10.31
CA LYS A 47 -4.67 0.30 -9.73
C LYS A 47 -5.64 -0.30 -8.72
N ALA A 48 -6.15 -1.50 -9.01
CA ALA A 48 -7.05 -2.23 -8.12
C ALA A 48 -6.44 -2.54 -6.75
N HIS A 49 -5.11 -2.70 -6.64
CA HIS A 49 -4.47 -2.90 -5.33
C HIS A 49 -4.50 -1.60 -4.53
N LEU A 50 -4.20 -0.48 -5.19
CA LEU A 50 -4.19 0.84 -4.55
C LEU A 50 -5.59 1.22 -4.06
N THR A 51 -6.63 1.01 -4.87
CA THR A 51 -8.02 1.30 -4.47
C THR A 51 -8.46 0.41 -3.32
N LYS A 52 -8.21 -0.90 -3.37
CA LYS A 52 -8.55 -1.82 -2.28
C LYS A 52 -7.88 -1.44 -0.96
N ILE A 53 -6.62 -1.01 -1.02
CA ILE A 53 -5.90 -0.54 0.16
C ILE A 53 -6.49 0.77 0.65
N ALA A 54 -6.75 1.73 -0.24
CA ALA A 54 -7.41 2.99 0.13
C ALA A 54 -8.76 2.75 0.82
N ASP A 55 -9.60 1.86 0.27
CA ASP A 55 -10.88 1.48 0.88
C ASP A 55 -10.69 0.82 2.25
N ALA A 56 -9.70 -0.07 2.41
CA ALA A 56 -9.45 -0.77 3.68
C ALA A 56 -8.94 0.14 4.81
N PHE A 57 -8.32 1.27 4.45
CA PHE A 57 -7.83 2.30 5.36
C PHE A 57 -8.73 3.55 5.38
N GLU A 58 -9.86 3.55 4.66
CA GLU A 58 -10.78 4.68 4.53
C GLU A 58 -10.07 5.98 4.09
N LEU A 59 -9.15 5.87 3.13
CA LEU A 59 -8.38 7.00 2.61
C LEU A 59 -9.17 7.77 1.56
N GLU A 60 -9.33 9.07 1.80
CA GLU A 60 -9.98 10.00 0.85
C GLU A 60 -9.00 10.62 -0.15
N ASP A 61 -7.70 10.66 0.18
CA ASP A 61 -6.65 11.19 -0.69
C ASP A 61 -5.59 10.11 -1.02
N ILE A 62 -5.36 9.87 -2.31
CA ILE A 62 -4.33 8.93 -2.77
C ILE A 62 -2.93 9.31 -2.29
N ARG A 63 -2.68 10.59 -1.99
CA ARG A 63 -1.42 11.07 -1.42
C ARG A 63 -1.14 10.52 -0.04
N ASP A 64 -2.13 10.00 0.67
CA ASP A 64 -1.92 9.31 1.95
C ASP A 64 -1.32 7.92 1.76
N LEU A 65 -1.50 7.32 0.58
CA LEU A 65 -0.94 6.02 0.22
C LEU A 65 0.33 6.11 -0.64
N ILE A 66 0.47 7.13 -1.48
CA ILE A 66 1.52 7.22 -2.50
C ILE A 66 2.19 8.57 -2.47
N ASP A 67 3.52 8.58 -2.62
CA ASP A 67 4.31 9.81 -2.82
C ASP A 67 5.48 9.55 -3.78
N PHE A 68 6.27 10.58 -4.07
CA PHE A 68 7.61 10.40 -4.65
C PHE A 68 8.63 10.16 -3.55
N LYS A 69 9.52 9.20 -3.80
CA LYS A 69 10.67 8.95 -2.95
C LYS A 69 11.56 10.19 -2.88
N LYS A 70 11.99 10.56 -1.68
CA LYS A 70 12.88 11.69 -1.44
C LYS A 70 14.35 11.35 -1.73
#